data_AF-A0A4C1UDG6-F1
#
_entry.id   AF-A0A4C1UDG6-F1
#
_cell.length_a   1.000
_cell.length_b   1.000
_cell.length_c   1.000
_cell.angle_alpha   90.00
_cell.angle_beta   90.00
_cell.angle_gamma   90.00
#
_symmetry.space_group_name_H-M   'P 1'
#
loop_
_entity.id
_entity.type
_entity.pdbx_description
1 polymer ?
#
loop_
_entity_poly.entity_id
_entity_poly.type
_entity_poly.pdbx_seq_one_letter_code
_entity_poly.pdbx_strand_id
1 'polypeptide(L)'
;MDSEPGSSTKKGILSPPKKSQRTAMSVSEKPMIMNIYKYAYKNWPKNQYWSLSDCDKNAAELLGISAVKFRRILKENRTGEEFTSSHELGPKRNILDEVDEFAF
;
A
#
# COMPACT_ATOMS: atom_id res chain seq x y z
N MET A 1 -34.26 -16.14 44.69
CA MET A 1 -33.38 -17.21 44.19
C MET A 1 -32.70 -16.68 42.95
N ASP A 2 -31.66 -15.88 43.16
CA ASP A 2 -30.80 -15.32 42.13
C ASP A 2 -30.09 -16.45 41.39
N SER A 3 -30.21 -16.48 40.07
CA SER A 3 -29.44 -17.40 39.23
C SER A 3 -28.22 -16.67 38.70
N GLU A 4 -27.05 -16.97 39.26
CA GLU A 4 -25.76 -16.55 38.71
C GLU A 4 -25.58 -17.07 37.27
N PRO A 5 -25.01 -16.29 36.34
CA PRO A 5 -24.62 -16.82 35.05
C PRO A 5 -23.32 -17.62 35.20
N GLY A 6 -23.46 -18.94 35.12
CA GLY A 6 -22.32 -19.86 35.08
C GLY A 6 -21.33 -19.50 33.97
N SER A 7 -20.07 -19.34 34.36
CA SER A 7 -18.90 -19.24 33.50
C SER A 7 -18.87 -20.40 32.50
N SER A 8 -19.27 -20.13 31.25
CA SER A 8 -19.07 -21.03 30.13
C SER A 8 -17.85 -20.54 29.36
N THR A 9 -16.68 -21.06 29.73
CA THR A 9 -15.46 -21.02 28.92
C THR A 9 -15.74 -21.82 27.64
N LYS A 10 -16.47 -21.21 26.71
CA LYS A 10 -16.65 -21.74 25.36
C LYS A 10 -15.30 -21.61 24.69
N LYS A 11 -14.51 -22.69 24.73
CA LYS A 11 -13.41 -22.93 23.80
C LYS A 11 -14.01 -22.93 22.41
N GLY A 12 -14.14 -21.73 21.84
CA GLY A 12 -14.75 -21.47 20.56
C GLY A 12 -13.97 -22.20 19.49
N ILE A 13 -14.63 -23.18 18.88
CA ILE A 13 -14.22 -23.98 17.74
C ILE A 13 -13.36 -23.14 16.79
N LEU A 14 -12.07 -23.47 16.69
CA LEU A 14 -11.13 -22.90 15.73
C LEU A 14 -11.51 -23.39 14.33
N SER A 15 -12.59 -22.81 13.80
CA SER A 15 -12.97 -22.98 12.40
C SER A 15 -11.80 -22.49 11.54
N PRO A 16 -11.37 -23.23 10.50
CA PRO A 16 -10.35 -22.74 9.59
C PRO A 16 -10.75 -21.35 9.07
N PRO A 17 -9.81 -20.39 8.97
CA PRO A 17 -10.12 -19.06 8.47
C PRO A 17 -10.84 -19.18 7.13
N LYS A 18 -12.06 -18.66 7.06
CA LYS A 18 -12.85 -18.67 5.83
C LYS A 18 -12.05 -17.90 4.77
N LYS A 19 -11.61 -18.58 3.70
CA LYS A 19 -10.89 -17.93 2.60
C LYS A 19 -11.80 -16.85 2.01
N SER A 20 -11.36 -15.59 2.07
CA SER A 20 -12.06 -14.49 1.43
C SER A 20 -12.15 -14.75 -0.06
N GLN A 21 -13.36 -14.68 -0.63
CA GLN A 21 -13.55 -14.81 -2.07
C GLN A 21 -12.80 -13.68 -2.77
N ARG A 22 -11.91 -14.04 -3.68
CA ARG A 22 -11.25 -13.07 -4.56
C ARG A 22 -12.29 -12.55 -5.53
N THR A 23 -12.83 -11.36 -5.28
CA THR A 23 -13.68 -10.67 -6.25
C THR A 23 -12.85 -10.42 -7.51
N ALA A 24 -13.21 -11.07 -8.62
CA ALA A 24 -12.63 -10.78 -9.91
C ALA A 24 -12.98 -9.35 -10.28
N MET A 25 -11.99 -8.56 -10.67
CA MET A 25 -12.26 -7.20 -11.09
C MET A 25 -12.97 -7.18 -12.44
N SER A 26 -13.92 -6.27 -12.57
CA SER A 26 -14.57 -6.01 -13.84
C SER A 26 -13.60 -5.35 -14.82
N VAL A 27 -13.86 -5.50 -16.12
CA VAL A 27 -13.02 -4.93 -17.18
C VAL A 27 -12.97 -3.39 -17.09
N SER A 28 -14.01 -2.75 -16.54
CA SER A 28 -14.11 -1.31 -16.34
C SER A 28 -13.39 -0.77 -15.10
N GLU A 29 -13.18 -1.60 -14.06
CA GLU A 29 -12.42 -1.21 -12.86
C GLU A 29 -10.94 -0.96 -13.19
N LYS A 30 -10.39 -1.70 -14.15
CA LYS A 30 -8.98 -1.60 -14.56
C LYS A 30 -8.59 -0.20 -15.06
N PRO A 31 -9.25 0.39 -16.08
CA PRO A 31 -8.93 1.73 -16.55
C PRO A 31 -9.23 2.81 -15.50
N MET A 32 -10.25 2.61 -14.66
CA MET A 32 -10.56 3.53 -13.56
C MET A 32 -9.38 3.65 -12.58
N ILE A 33 -8.81 2.52 -12.17
CA ILE A 33 -7.67 2.48 -11.24
C ILE A 33 -6.46 3.18 -11.85
N MET A 34 -6.19 2.96 -13.15
CA MET A 34 -5.09 3.62 -13.84
C MET A 34 -5.30 5.14 -13.94
N ASN A 35 -6.53 5.58 -14.22
CA ASN A 35 -6.86 7.00 -14.31
C ASN A 35 -6.73 7.71 -12.96
N ILE A 36 -7.14 7.05 -11.87
CA ILE A 36 -6.99 7.59 -10.52
C ILE A 36 -5.51 7.66 -10.13
N TYR A 37 -4.71 6.64 -10.47
CA TYR A 37 -3.27 6.69 -10.25
C TYR A 37 -2.61 7.86 -11.00
N LYS A 38 -2.97 8.08 -12.27
CA LYS A 38 -2.52 9.22 -13.06
C LYS A 38 -2.94 10.56 -12.44
N TYR A 39 -4.16 10.64 -11.94
CA TYR A 39 -4.67 11.83 -11.26
C TYR A 39 -3.88 12.11 -9.98
N ALA A 40 -3.65 11.11 -9.14
CA ALA A 40 -2.87 11.23 -7.92
C ALA A 40 -1.42 11.64 -8.22
N TYR A 41 -0.80 11.03 -9.23
CA TYR A 41 0.56 11.35 -9.68
C TYR A 41 0.68 12.79 -10.18
N LYS A 42 -0.26 13.26 -11.01
CA LYS A 42 -0.23 14.61 -11.60
C LYS A 42 -0.51 15.71 -10.59
N ASN A 43 -1.43 15.46 -9.65
CA ASN A 43 -1.84 16.45 -8.65
C ASN A 43 -1.03 16.35 -7.36
N TRP A 44 0.02 15.51 -7.32
CA TRP A 44 0.87 15.44 -6.16
C TRP A 44 1.61 16.78 -5.95
N PRO A 45 1.60 17.33 -4.73
CA PRO A 45 2.34 18.56 -4.45
C PRO A 45 3.83 18.34 -4.66
N LYS A 46 4.39 19.01 -5.68
CA LYS A 46 5.83 18.92 -6.08
C LYS A 46 6.80 19.35 -4.97
N ASN A 47 6.29 20.02 -3.94
CA ASN A 47 7.05 20.57 -2.83
C ASN A 47 7.24 19.53 -1.71
N GLN A 48 6.60 18.37 -1.82
CA GLN A 48 6.79 17.24 -0.90
C GLN A 48 7.67 16.19 -1.56
N TYR A 49 8.72 15.77 -0.84
CA TYR A 49 9.44 14.54 -1.17
C TYR A 49 8.43 13.39 -1.17
N TRP A 50 8.20 12.81 -2.34
CA TRP A 50 7.17 11.79 -2.50
C TRP A 50 7.72 10.60 -3.27
N SER A 51 7.38 9.41 -2.77
CA SER A 51 7.73 8.15 -3.41
C SER A 51 6.54 7.61 -4.21
N LEU A 52 6.80 6.78 -5.22
CA LEU A 52 5.73 6.04 -5.91
C LEU A 52 4.87 5.22 -4.92
N SER A 53 5.47 4.76 -3.82
CA SER A 53 4.76 4.10 -2.72
C SER A 53 3.70 4.99 -2.07
N ASP A 54 3.95 6.29 -1.95
CA ASP A 54 3.01 7.23 -1.33
C ASP A 54 1.88 7.61 -2.29
N CYS A 55 2.20 7.71 -3.59
CA CYS A 55 1.18 7.82 -4.62
C CYS A 55 0.30 6.57 -4.69
N ASP A 56 0.87 5.37 -4.55
CA ASP A 56 0.11 4.11 -4.46
C ASP A 56 -0.85 4.11 -3.26
N LYS A 57 -0.39 4.60 -2.10
CA LYS A 57 -1.22 4.67 -0.87
C LYS A 57 -2.37 5.65 -1.05
N ASN A 58 -2.09 6.86 -1.54
CA ASN A 58 -3.11 7.88 -1.75
C ASN A 58 -4.14 7.41 -2.80
N ALA A 59 -3.68 6.86 -3.92
CA ALA A 59 -4.59 6.31 -4.93
C ALA A 59 -5.43 5.14 -4.39
N ALA A 60 -4.87 4.29 -3.52
CA ALA A 60 -5.62 3.23 -2.86
C ALA A 60 -6.67 3.77 -1.87
N GLU A 61 -6.33 4.82 -1.12
CA GLU A 61 -7.23 5.52 -0.21
C GLU A 61 -8.40 6.19 -0.94
N LEU A 62 -8.13 6.90 -2.05
CA LEU A 62 -9.16 7.48 -2.92
C LEU A 62 -10.15 6.44 -3.46
N LEU A 63 -9.68 5.21 -3.69
CA LEU A 63 -10.48 4.10 -4.17
C LEU A 63 -11.15 3.29 -3.04
N GLY A 64 -10.81 3.55 -1.78
CA GLY A 64 -11.28 2.76 -0.65
C GLY A 64 -10.79 1.31 -0.65
N ILE A 65 -9.61 1.03 -1.24
CA ILE A 65 -9.04 -0.32 -1.29
C ILE A 65 -7.69 -0.37 -0.57
N SER A 66 -7.27 -1.57 -0.16
CA SER A 66 -5.93 -1.75 0.43
C SER A 66 -4.83 -1.41 -0.58
N ALA A 67 -3.75 -0.76 -0.13
CA ALA A 67 -2.58 -0.46 -0.95
C ALA A 67 -1.92 -1.72 -1.57
N VAL A 68 -2.03 -2.88 -0.92
CA VAL A 68 -1.53 -4.16 -1.45
C VAL A 68 -2.35 -4.60 -2.66
N LYS A 69 -3.69 -4.56 -2.56
CA LYS A 69 -4.60 -4.85 -3.66
C LYS A 69 -4.38 -3.88 -4.82
N PHE A 70 -4.29 -2.58 -4.52
CA PHE A 70 -4.01 -1.54 -5.51
C PHE A 70 -2.71 -1.80 -6.27
N ARG A 71 -1.59 -2.01 -5.58
CA ARG A 71 -0.28 -2.28 -6.22
C ARG A 71 -0.28 -3.53 -7.08
N ARG A 72 -0.96 -4.59 -6.64
CA ARG A 72 -1.12 -5.81 -7.44
C ARG A 72 -1.84 -5.50 -8.74
N ILE A 73 -2.95 -4.78 -8.66
CA ILE A 73 -3.74 -4.38 -9.82
C ILE A 73 -2.93 -3.47 -10.75
N LEU A 74 -2.22 -2.50 -10.18
CA LEU A 74 -1.37 -1.59 -10.94
C LEU A 74 -0.32 -2.38 -11.73
N LYS A 75 0.37 -3.34 -11.09
CA LYS A 75 1.35 -4.21 -11.78
C LYS A 75 0.72 -5.04 -12.91
N GLU A 76 -0.49 -5.57 -12.70
CA GLU A 76 -1.20 -6.38 -13.69
C GLU A 76 -1.69 -5.56 -14.91
N ASN A 77 -1.85 -4.23 -14.76
CA ASN A 77 -2.44 -3.35 -15.79
C ASN A 77 -1.51 -2.23 -16.28
N ARG A 78 -0.26 -2.18 -15.80
CA ARG A 78 0.74 -1.17 -16.20
C ARG A 78 1.30 -1.54 -17.57
N THR A 79 0.56 -1.20 -18.61
CA THR A 79 0.99 -1.42 -19.99
C THR A 79 1.74 -0.18 -20.50
N GLY A 80 3.07 -0.25 -20.58
CA GLY A 80 3.89 0.72 -21.30
C GLY A 80 4.06 2.12 -20.68
N GLU A 81 3.53 2.37 -19.46
CA GLU A 81 3.67 3.67 -18.79
C GLU A 81 4.77 3.68 -17.72
N GLU A 82 5.73 4.58 -17.88
CA GLU A 82 6.77 4.86 -16.90
C GLU A 82 6.37 6.02 -15.98
N PHE A 83 6.22 5.71 -14.69
CA PHE A 83 6.06 6.68 -13.61
C PHE A 83 7.38 6.77 -12.86
N THR A 84 7.88 7.97 -12.65
CA THR A 84 9.12 8.23 -11.92
C THR A 84 8.81 8.93 -10.60
N SER A 85 9.45 8.50 -9.51
CA SER A 85 9.42 9.28 -8.28
C SER A 85 10.31 10.51 -8.43
N SER A 86 10.01 11.56 -7.67
CA SER A 86 10.93 12.67 -7.53
C SER A 86 12.14 12.21 -6.71
N HIS A 87 13.14 11.65 -7.40
CA HIS A 87 14.43 11.30 -6.78
C HIS A 87 15.28 12.55 -6.64
N GLU A 88 14.94 13.41 -5.70
CA GLU A 88 15.99 14.02 -4.91
C GLU A 88 16.37 12.99 -3.84
N LEU A 89 17.16 11.99 -4.25
CA LEU A 89 17.93 11.22 -3.28
C LEU A 89 18.89 12.23 -2.65
N GLY A 90 18.58 12.70 -1.45
CA GLY A 90 19.60 13.30 -0.59
C GLY A 90 20.85 12.40 -0.63
N PRO A 91 22.06 12.99 -0.55
CA PRO A 91 23.31 12.30 -0.84
C PRO A 91 23.33 10.94 -0.15
N LYS A 92 23.51 9.87 -0.93
CA LYS A 92 23.68 8.52 -0.40
C LYS A 92 24.87 8.61 0.56
N ARG A 93 24.62 8.42 1.86
CA ARG A 93 25.71 8.28 2.83
C ARG A 93 26.48 7.03 2.40
N ASN A 94 27.66 7.23 1.81
CA ASN A 94 28.56 6.14 1.53
C ASN A 94 29.13 5.72 2.87
N ILE A 95 29.06 4.42 3.19
CA ILE A 95 29.63 3.87 4.42
C ILE A 95 31.12 4.23 4.55
N LEU A 96 31.81 4.45 3.43
CA LEU A 96 33.19 4.94 3.37
C LEU A 96 33.40 6.32 4.00
N ASP A 97 32.42 7.23 3.94
CA ASP A 97 32.49 8.55 4.59
C ASP A 97 32.38 8.42 6.13
N GLU A 98 31.81 7.33 6.64
CA GLU A 98 31.61 7.08 8.07
C GLU A 98 32.86 6.47 8.73
N VAL A 99 33.76 5.84 7.95
CA VAL A 99 34.98 5.22 8.48
C VAL A 99 36.08 6.24 8.75
N ASP A 100 36.08 7.38 8.05
CA ASP A 100 37.08 8.44 8.22
C ASP A 100 36.89 9.22 9.55
N GLU A 101 35.69 9.18 10.14
CA GLU A 101 35.34 9.90 11.37
C GLU A 101 35.82 9.21 12.65
N PHE A 102 36.26 7.94 12.56
CA PHE A 102 36.81 7.16 13.69
C PHE A 102 38.34 7.12 13.74
N ALA A 103 39.02 7.84 12.85
CA ALA A 103 40.48 7.97 12.83
C ALA A 103 40.92 9.30 13.46
N PHE A 104 40.69 9.48 14.76
CA PHE A 104 41.30 10.52 15.59
C PHE A 104 42.00 9.93 16.80
#